data_AF-A0A925N4N5-F1
#
_entry.id   AF-A0A925N4N5-F1
#
_cell.length_a   1.000
_cell.length_b   1.000
_cell.length_c   1.000
_cell.angle_alpha   90.00
_cell.angle_beta   90.00
_cell.angle_gamma   90.00
#
_symmetry.space_group_name_H-M   'P 1'
#
loop_
_entity.id
_entity.type
_entity.pdbx_description
1 polymer ?
#
loop_
_entity_poly.entity_id
_entity_poly.type
_entity_poly.pdbx_seq_one_letter_code
_entity_poly.pdbx_strand_id
1 'polypeptide(L)'
;MSNPAPNRFLRDRLPWIIAVVAVIAMAVTMFASRNDGQSKDPKDEVLERVIARLDALESGQTGPNGSRTATTAAAMSAGRPTSSRGDMAGLMGGERAQMTPEQMAADREKQMRELEAQFARDAADPVGGGRTEDTLEKTVTGETMAGTGLKPDDVDISCKKNSCRIVSSFAKLGDAQDWGLFYITAAGGNVLSQTQMVFVPQPDGSTEVRIYANRAKG
;
A
#
# COMPACT_ATOMS: atom_id res chain seq x y z
N MET A 1 -31.71 -3.39 43.49
CA MET A 1 -30.72 -4.40 43.92
C MET A 1 -31.04 -5.71 43.23
N SER A 2 -30.33 -6.03 42.15
CA SER A 2 -30.36 -7.35 41.49
C SER A 2 -28.97 -7.62 40.92
N ASN A 3 -28.29 -8.64 41.44
CA ASN A 3 -27.01 -9.15 40.94
C ASN A 3 -27.28 -10.19 39.82
N PRO A 4 -26.62 -10.12 38.66
CA PRO A 4 -26.54 -11.25 37.76
C PRO A 4 -25.37 -12.20 38.11
N ALA A 5 -25.66 -13.50 38.01
CA ALA A 5 -24.79 -14.63 38.32
C ALA A 5 -23.68 -14.87 37.25
N PRO A 6 -22.60 -15.60 37.59
CA PRO A 6 -21.46 -15.82 36.69
C PRO A 6 -21.68 -16.96 35.67
N ASN A 7 -21.26 -16.70 34.43
CA ASN A 7 -21.26 -17.61 33.28
C ASN A 7 -20.34 -18.83 33.47
N ARG A 8 -20.90 -20.04 33.46
CA ARG A 8 -20.20 -21.34 33.54
C ARG A 8 -20.04 -22.04 32.18
N PHE A 9 -19.74 -21.33 31.10
CA PHE A 9 -19.71 -21.92 29.74
C PHE A 9 -18.31 -22.22 29.18
N LEU A 10 -17.22 -22.02 29.93
CA LEU A 10 -15.85 -22.07 29.39
C LEU A 10 -15.00 -23.32 29.72
N ARG A 11 -15.53 -24.35 30.38
CA ARG A 11 -14.68 -25.43 30.93
C ARG A 11 -14.60 -26.76 30.17
N ASP A 12 -15.41 -26.99 29.14
CA ASP A 12 -15.52 -28.35 28.54
C ASP A 12 -14.87 -28.55 27.16
N ARG A 13 -14.11 -27.58 26.62
CA ARG A 13 -13.47 -27.72 25.28
C ARG A 13 -11.93 -27.79 25.28
N LEU A 14 -11.31 -27.84 26.46
CA LEU A 14 -9.84 -27.84 26.59
C LEU A 14 -9.09 -29.15 26.27
N PRO A 15 -9.65 -30.38 26.31
CA PRO A 15 -8.81 -31.56 26.13
C PRO A 15 -8.42 -31.88 24.68
N TRP A 16 -9.12 -31.35 23.66
CA TRP A 16 -8.84 -31.67 22.25
C TRP A 16 -7.76 -30.79 21.61
N ILE A 17 -7.54 -29.57 22.12
CA ILE A 17 -6.57 -28.63 21.53
C ILE A 17 -5.12 -29.09 21.79
N ILE A 18 -4.87 -29.73 22.95
CA ILE A 18 -3.53 -30.21 23.33
C ILE A 18 -3.05 -31.35 22.42
N ALA A 19 -3.96 -32.22 21.96
CA ALA A 19 -3.62 -33.34 21.09
C ALA A 19 -3.16 -32.89 19.67
N VAL A 20 -3.74 -31.81 19.14
CA VAL A 20 -3.41 -31.30 17.79
C VAL A 20 -2.01 -30.66 17.75
N VAL A 21 -1.64 -29.92 18.82
CA VAL A 21 -0.33 -29.25 18.89
C VAL A 21 0.82 -30.25 18.94
N ALA A 22 0.65 -31.40 19.61
CA ALA A 22 1.69 -32.42 19.71
C ALA A 22 1.98 -33.10 18.36
N VAL A 23 0.96 -33.33 17.52
CA VAL A 23 1.12 -33.96 16.20
C VAL A 23 1.83 -33.02 15.22
N ILE A 24 1.52 -31.71 15.26
CA ILE A 24 2.19 -30.71 14.41
C ILE A 24 3.66 -30.59 14.80
N ALA A 25 3.99 -30.59 16.09
CA ALA A 25 5.38 -30.49 16.54
C ALA A 25 6.24 -31.68 16.08
N MET A 26 5.72 -32.91 16.13
CA MET A 26 6.43 -34.10 15.64
C MET A 26 6.60 -34.13 14.11
N ALA A 27 5.63 -33.63 13.34
CA ALA A 27 5.73 -33.55 11.88
C ALA A 27 6.84 -32.57 11.43
N VAL A 28 7.00 -31.44 12.13
CA VAL A 28 8.02 -30.44 11.82
C VAL A 28 9.43 -30.94 12.11
N THR A 29 9.62 -31.70 13.21
CA THR A 29 10.95 -32.24 13.54
C THR A 29 11.39 -33.34 12.58
N MET A 30 10.47 -34.18 12.11
CA MET A 30 10.80 -35.23 11.14
C MET A 30 11.08 -34.69 9.73
N PHE A 31 10.53 -33.53 9.37
CA PHE A 31 10.78 -32.88 8.09
C PHE A 31 12.08 -32.05 8.09
N ALA A 32 12.44 -31.44 9.22
CA ALA A 32 13.68 -30.68 9.35
C ALA A 32 14.94 -31.56 9.34
N SER A 33 14.88 -32.79 9.86
CA SER A 33 16.05 -33.68 9.96
C SER A 33 16.44 -34.38 8.64
N ARG A 34 15.70 -34.16 7.54
CA ARG A 34 15.93 -34.83 6.25
C ARG A 34 16.67 -33.98 5.21
N ASN A 35 17.03 -32.74 5.53
CA ASN A 35 17.46 -31.76 4.53
C ASN A 35 18.92 -31.27 4.65
N ASP A 36 19.78 -31.96 5.41
CA ASP A 36 21.23 -31.75 5.38
C ASP A 36 21.84 -32.42 4.15
N GLY A 37 21.63 -31.77 3.01
CA GLY A 37 22.12 -32.20 1.70
C GLY A 37 22.24 -31.02 0.75
N GLN A 38 23.30 -30.23 0.93
CA GLN A 38 23.96 -29.37 -0.05
C GLN A 38 23.14 -29.05 -1.31
N SER A 39 22.17 -28.15 -1.17
CA SER A 39 21.40 -27.62 -2.30
C SER A 39 21.72 -26.14 -2.42
N LYS A 40 22.48 -25.77 -3.46
CA LYS A 40 22.55 -24.38 -3.93
C LYS A 40 21.12 -23.90 -4.10
N ASP A 41 20.78 -22.81 -3.42
CA ASP A 41 19.43 -22.28 -3.35
C ASP A 41 18.98 -21.95 -4.80
N PRO A 42 17.84 -22.46 -5.31
CA PRO A 42 17.35 -22.14 -6.65
C PRO A 42 17.10 -20.63 -6.85
N LYS A 43 17.06 -19.87 -5.76
CA LYS A 43 16.97 -18.41 -5.76
C LYS A 43 18.25 -17.76 -6.28
N ASP A 44 19.42 -18.35 -6.01
CA ASP A 44 20.71 -17.78 -6.43
C ASP A 44 20.91 -17.96 -7.94
N GLU A 45 20.47 -19.10 -8.50
CA GLU A 45 20.56 -19.35 -9.95
C GLU A 45 19.60 -18.46 -10.76
N VAL A 46 18.42 -18.17 -10.19
CA VAL A 46 17.46 -17.22 -10.78
C VAL A 46 18.00 -15.79 -10.69
N LEU A 47 18.64 -15.43 -9.58
CA LEU A 47 19.23 -14.10 -9.39
C LEU A 47 20.39 -13.87 -10.38
N GLU A 48 21.31 -14.84 -10.53
CA GLU A 48 22.39 -14.75 -11.52
C GLU A 48 21.88 -14.67 -12.95
N ARG A 49 20.81 -15.39 -13.30
CA ARG A 49 20.20 -15.33 -14.64
C ARG A 49 19.56 -13.97 -14.92
N VAL A 50 18.98 -13.33 -13.91
CA VAL A 50 18.42 -11.97 -14.03
C VAL A 50 19.53 -10.94 -14.19
N ILE A 51 20.60 -11.05 -13.41
CA ILE A 51 21.79 -10.17 -13.50
C ILE A 51 22.44 -10.30 -14.89
N ALA A 52 22.63 -11.52 -15.41
CA ALA A 52 23.21 -11.74 -16.73
C ALA A 52 22.34 -11.19 -17.88
N ARG A 53 21.01 -11.21 -17.73
CA ARG A 53 20.10 -10.60 -18.73
C ARG A 53 20.16 -9.08 -18.71
N LEU A 54 20.31 -8.47 -17.55
CA LEU A 54 20.46 -7.01 -17.41
C LEU A 54 21.76 -6.55 -18.08
N ASP A 55 22.88 -7.24 -17.84
CA ASP A 55 24.18 -6.90 -18.43
C ASP A 55 24.20 -7.06 -19.97
N ALA A 56 23.51 -8.08 -20.50
CA ALA A 56 23.35 -8.27 -21.95
C ALA A 56 22.45 -7.21 -22.62
N LEU A 57 21.48 -6.65 -21.89
CA LEU A 57 20.62 -5.57 -22.38
C LEU A 57 21.32 -4.21 -22.31
N GLU A 58 22.17 -4.01 -21.31
CA GLU A 58 22.93 -2.78 -21.11
C GLU A 58 24.11 -2.66 -22.09
N SER A 59 24.84 -3.76 -22.31
CA SER A 59 25.95 -3.81 -23.28
C SER A 59 25.52 -3.73 -24.75
N GLY A 60 24.25 -4.00 -25.06
CA GLY A 60 23.68 -3.90 -26.42
C GLY A 60 23.30 -2.49 -26.87
N GLN A 61 23.32 -1.48 -25.98
CA GLN A 61 22.86 -0.12 -26.28
C GLN A 61 23.97 0.91 -26.57
N THR A 62 25.24 0.53 -26.44
CA THR A 62 26.39 1.40 -26.73
C THR A 62 27.23 0.87 -27.90
N GLY A 63 26.74 1.09 -29.13
CA GLY A 63 27.50 0.85 -30.37
C GLY A 63 27.20 1.92 -31.43
N PRO A 64 28.22 2.54 -32.06
CA PRO A 64 28.05 3.71 -32.93
C PRO A 64 27.88 3.37 -34.42
N ASN A 65 27.08 4.21 -35.12
CA ASN A 65 27.04 4.46 -36.57
C ASN A 65 26.49 3.39 -37.56
N GLY A 66 25.50 3.82 -38.35
CA GLY A 66 25.69 3.85 -39.83
C GLY A 66 24.68 3.12 -40.73
N SER A 67 23.66 3.85 -41.19
CA SER A 67 23.09 3.94 -42.57
C SER A 67 22.88 2.71 -43.47
N ARG A 68 21.65 2.56 -44.00
CA ARG A 68 21.33 2.59 -45.47
C ARG A 68 19.81 2.68 -45.80
N THR A 69 19.45 3.81 -46.42
CA THR A 69 18.54 4.14 -47.55
C THR A 69 17.76 2.97 -48.24
N ALA A 70 16.54 3.08 -48.79
CA ALA A 70 15.84 4.19 -49.44
C ALA A 70 14.32 3.96 -49.74
N THR A 71 13.57 5.08 -49.83
CA THR A 71 12.40 5.42 -50.71
C THR A 71 11.06 4.64 -50.57
N THR A 72 9.91 5.25 -50.28
CA THR A 72 9.20 6.33 -51.02
C THR A 72 8.09 7.04 -50.20
N ALA A 73 8.01 8.36 -50.37
CA ALA A 73 6.86 9.30 -50.35
C ALA A 73 5.66 9.10 -49.39
N ALA A 74 5.42 10.07 -48.50
CA ALA A 74 4.29 11.01 -48.58
C ALA A 74 4.31 12.00 -47.40
N ALA A 75 3.74 13.18 -47.62
CA ALA A 75 3.95 14.41 -46.89
C ALA A 75 3.14 14.55 -45.57
N MET A 76 3.70 15.38 -44.69
CA MET A 76 3.04 16.40 -43.86
C MET A 76 3.06 16.22 -42.33
N SER A 77 3.41 17.35 -41.71
CA SER A 77 3.22 17.79 -40.32
C SER A 77 4.36 17.53 -39.32
N ALA A 78 4.91 18.67 -38.89
CA ALA A 78 5.93 18.82 -37.89
C ALA A 78 5.44 18.40 -36.51
N GLY A 79 6.18 17.51 -35.87
CA GLY A 79 6.05 17.18 -34.46
C GLY A 79 7.29 16.43 -34.02
N ARG A 80 8.17 17.10 -33.28
CA ARG A 80 9.36 16.50 -32.64
C ARG A 80 8.93 15.26 -31.85
N PRO A 81 9.50 14.07 -32.09
CA PRO A 81 9.44 13.01 -31.10
C PRO A 81 10.46 13.37 -30.03
N THR A 82 10.00 13.88 -28.89
CA THR A 82 10.78 13.80 -27.65
C THR A 82 10.73 12.35 -27.18
N SER A 83 11.70 11.58 -27.65
CA SER A 83 12.06 10.30 -27.05
C SER A 83 12.79 10.60 -25.73
N SER A 84 12.03 10.77 -24.65
CA SER A 84 12.53 10.72 -23.28
C SER A 84 11.82 9.56 -22.57
N ARG A 85 12.27 8.34 -22.89
CA ARG A 85 11.76 7.08 -22.34
C ARG A 85 12.92 6.23 -21.83
N GLY A 86 13.83 6.87 -21.08
CA GLY A 86 15.03 6.24 -20.50
C GLY A 86 15.48 6.83 -19.15
N ASP A 87 15.15 8.08 -18.82
CA ASP A 87 15.74 8.78 -17.66
C ASP A 87 14.88 8.86 -16.38
N MET A 88 13.90 7.97 -16.19
CA MET A 88 13.07 7.95 -14.97
C MET A 88 13.28 6.70 -14.10
N ALA A 89 14.22 5.82 -14.45
CA ALA A 89 14.59 4.67 -13.62
C ALA A 89 15.82 4.96 -12.72
N GLY A 90 16.70 5.87 -13.12
CA GLY A 90 17.95 6.18 -12.39
C GLY A 90 17.81 7.22 -11.25
N LEU A 91 16.77 8.05 -11.26
CA LEU A 91 16.63 9.17 -10.28
C LEU A 91 15.79 8.85 -9.04
N MET A 92 15.13 7.68 -8.99
CA MET A 92 14.28 7.30 -7.84
C MET A 92 14.92 6.25 -6.92
N GLY A 93 16.03 5.62 -7.33
CA GLY A 93 16.63 4.48 -6.63
C GLY A 93 17.86 4.80 -5.76
N GLY A 94 18.57 5.90 -6.02
CA GLY A 94 19.86 6.20 -5.37
C GLY A 94 19.76 6.83 -3.97
N GLU A 95 18.87 7.80 -3.78
CA GLU A 95 18.78 8.56 -2.51
C GLU A 95 17.91 7.90 -1.43
N ARG A 96 16.90 7.11 -1.82
CA ARG A 96 16.08 6.37 -0.84
C ARG A 96 16.78 5.13 -0.28
N ALA A 97 17.80 4.61 -0.97
CA ALA A 97 18.50 3.40 -0.57
C ALA A 97 19.41 3.58 0.66
N GLN A 98 19.62 4.82 1.14
CA GLN A 98 20.53 5.12 2.26
C GLN A 98 19.89 5.94 3.39
N MET A 99 18.56 6.15 3.37
CA MET A 99 17.91 6.83 4.49
C MET A 99 17.87 5.94 5.72
N THR A 100 18.27 6.49 6.87
CA THR A 100 18.14 5.79 8.14
C THR A 100 16.65 5.68 8.53
N PRO A 101 16.25 4.70 9.35
CA PRO A 101 14.89 4.60 9.87
C PRO A 101 14.39 5.89 10.53
N GLU A 102 15.28 6.61 11.22
CA GLU A 102 14.99 7.89 11.87
C GLU A 102 14.70 8.99 10.84
N GLN A 103 15.44 9.03 9.73
CA GLN A 103 15.20 9.98 8.64
C GLN A 103 13.85 9.72 7.96
N MET A 104 13.52 8.46 7.69
CA MET A 104 12.22 8.10 7.12
C MET A 104 11.06 8.49 8.04
N ALA A 105 11.22 8.30 9.37
CA ALA A 105 10.22 8.72 10.34
C ALA A 105 10.04 10.25 10.36
N ALA A 106 11.15 11.01 10.32
CA ALA A 106 11.12 12.47 10.29
C ALA A 106 10.48 13.02 9.01
N ASP A 107 10.80 12.45 7.85
CA ASP A 107 10.21 12.84 6.57
C ASP A 107 8.71 12.55 6.52
N ARG A 108 8.29 11.39 7.04
CA ARG A 108 6.87 11.04 7.19
C ARG A 108 6.15 12.03 8.11
N GLU A 109 6.74 12.38 9.25
CA GLU A 109 6.14 13.33 10.18
C GLU A 109 6.00 14.72 9.53
N LYS A 110 7.02 15.16 8.81
CA LYS A 110 6.99 16.41 8.04
C LYS A 110 5.86 16.38 7.01
N GLN A 111 5.76 15.32 6.22
CA GLN A 111 4.70 15.15 5.22
C GLN A 111 3.31 15.18 5.88
N MET A 112 3.11 14.46 6.98
CA MET A 112 1.84 14.44 7.72
C MET A 112 1.47 15.84 8.21
N ARG A 113 2.43 16.57 8.78
CA ARG A 113 2.22 17.93 9.27
C ARG A 113 1.85 18.90 8.14
N GLU A 114 2.47 18.77 6.98
CA GLU A 114 2.15 19.56 5.79
C GLU A 114 0.74 19.29 5.29
N LEU A 115 0.32 18.02 5.24
CA LEU A 115 -1.03 17.61 4.82
C LEU A 115 -2.10 18.05 5.81
N GLU A 116 -1.86 17.88 7.11
CA GLU A 116 -2.76 18.40 8.15
C GLU A 116 -2.88 19.92 8.10
N ALA A 117 -1.76 20.63 7.88
CA ALA A 117 -1.81 22.08 7.73
C ALA A 117 -2.60 22.51 6.48
N GLN A 118 -2.51 21.76 5.38
CA GLN A 118 -3.32 22.01 4.18
C GLN A 118 -4.81 21.79 4.46
N PHE A 119 -5.17 20.66 5.07
CA PHE A 119 -6.55 20.37 5.47
C PHE A 119 -7.08 21.41 6.47
N ALA A 120 -6.29 21.79 7.48
CA ALA A 120 -6.66 22.78 8.48
C ALA A 120 -6.99 24.15 7.87
N ARG A 121 -6.28 24.57 6.81
CA ARG A 121 -6.52 25.83 6.09
C ARG A 121 -7.77 25.82 5.21
N ASP A 122 -8.28 24.66 4.84
CA ASP A 122 -9.49 24.58 4.01
C ASP A 122 -10.73 25.04 4.79
N ALA A 123 -11.66 25.66 4.07
CA ALA A 123 -12.87 26.22 4.66
C ALA A 123 -13.85 25.11 5.06
N ALA A 124 -14.55 25.29 6.17
CA ALA A 124 -15.65 24.40 6.53
C ALA A 124 -16.74 24.40 5.45
N ASP A 125 -17.39 23.25 5.23
CA ASP A 125 -18.52 23.12 4.31
C ASP A 125 -19.75 22.57 5.05
N PRO A 126 -20.61 23.45 5.59
CA PRO A 126 -21.77 23.03 6.36
C PRO A 126 -22.88 22.37 5.51
N VAL A 127 -22.80 22.42 4.18
CA VAL A 127 -23.90 21.97 3.29
C VAL A 127 -23.53 20.71 2.51
N GLY A 128 -22.29 20.65 2.00
CA GLY A 128 -21.78 19.54 1.21
C GLY A 128 -20.89 18.57 1.98
N GLY A 129 -20.27 19.00 3.08
CA GLY A 129 -19.31 18.21 3.86
C GLY A 129 -19.93 16.89 4.34
N GLY A 130 -20.97 16.98 5.17
CA GLY A 130 -21.65 15.81 5.73
C GLY A 130 -22.18 14.82 4.68
N ARG A 131 -22.68 15.29 3.54
CA ARG A 131 -23.12 14.40 2.45
C ARG A 131 -21.98 13.61 1.83
N THR A 132 -20.81 14.23 1.69
CA THR A 132 -19.60 13.54 1.22
C THR A 132 -19.08 12.58 2.29
N GLU A 133 -19.07 12.99 3.56
CA GLU A 133 -18.72 12.12 4.71
C GLU A 133 -19.60 10.87 4.74
N ASP A 134 -20.93 11.00 4.65
CA ASP A 134 -21.88 9.87 4.61
C ASP A 134 -21.60 8.92 3.44
N THR A 135 -21.20 9.47 2.29
CA THR A 135 -20.89 8.67 1.10
C THR A 135 -19.63 7.84 1.33
N LEU A 136 -18.60 8.48 1.89
CA LEU A 136 -17.31 7.87 2.23
C LEU A 136 -17.47 6.82 3.35
N GLU A 137 -18.27 7.11 4.36
CA GLU A 137 -18.59 6.16 5.44
C GLU A 137 -19.29 4.92 4.88
N LYS A 138 -20.27 5.09 3.98
CA LYS A 138 -20.92 3.97 3.29
C LYS A 138 -19.94 3.15 2.47
N THR A 139 -18.92 3.77 1.87
CA THR A 139 -17.86 3.03 1.16
C THR A 139 -17.13 2.07 2.10
N VAL A 140 -16.81 2.47 3.33
CA VAL A 140 -16.13 1.61 4.32
C VAL A 140 -16.87 0.29 4.54
N THR A 141 -18.20 0.36 4.63
CA THR A 141 -19.07 -0.82 4.87
C THR A 141 -19.66 -1.42 3.59
N GLY A 142 -19.31 -0.88 2.42
CA GLY A 142 -19.87 -1.28 1.14
C GLY A 142 -19.45 -2.69 0.72
N GLU A 143 -20.21 -3.31 -0.18
CA GLU A 143 -19.97 -4.69 -0.65
C GLU A 143 -18.55 -4.91 -1.17
N THR A 144 -18.00 -3.92 -1.89
CA THR A 144 -16.61 -3.95 -2.39
C THR A 144 -15.60 -4.06 -1.24
N MET A 145 -15.79 -3.31 -0.16
CA MET A 145 -14.89 -3.37 1.00
C MET A 145 -15.14 -4.63 1.82
N ALA A 146 -16.41 -5.03 2.01
CA ALA A 146 -16.78 -6.24 2.74
C ALA A 146 -16.16 -7.50 2.14
N GLY A 147 -16.05 -7.59 0.81
CA GLY A 147 -15.43 -8.71 0.10
C GLY A 147 -13.92 -8.89 0.37
N THR A 148 -13.23 -7.84 0.82
CA THR A 148 -11.79 -7.91 1.15
C THR A 148 -11.52 -8.57 2.51
N GLY A 149 -12.52 -8.58 3.40
CA GLY A 149 -12.35 -9.00 4.80
C GLY A 149 -11.56 -8.02 5.68
N LEU A 150 -11.05 -6.92 5.11
CA LEU A 150 -10.31 -5.89 5.84
C LEU A 150 -11.29 -4.98 6.58
N LYS A 151 -11.12 -4.89 7.90
CA LYS A 151 -11.98 -4.08 8.77
C LYS A 151 -11.12 -3.08 9.54
N PRO A 152 -11.25 -1.78 9.26
CA PRO A 152 -10.62 -0.75 10.07
C PRO A 152 -11.28 -0.66 11.44
N ASP A 153 -10.48 -0.34 12.43
CA ASP A 153 -10.94 0.20 13.71
C ASP A 153 -10.92 1.74 13.64
N ASP A 154 -11.73 2.39 14.49
CA ASP A 154 -11.70 3.85 14.74
C ASP A 154 -11.69 4.72 13.47
N VAL A 155 -12.63 4.46 12.56
CA VAL A 155 -12.77 5.25 11.33
C VAL A 155 -13.26 6.66 11.67
N ASP A 156 -12.46 7.67 11.34
CA ASP A 156 -12.79 9.09 11.40
C ASP A 156 -12.74 9.70 9.99
N ILE A 157 -13.85 10.27 9.54
CA ILE A 157 -13.96 10.91 8.23
C ILE A 157 -14.38 12.35 8.46
N SER A 158 -13.58 13.30 7.96
CA SER A 158 -13.90 14.72 8.01
C SER A 158 -13.67 15.36 6.66
N CYS A 159 -14.70 15.98 6.10
CA CYS A 159 -14.66 16.69 4.83
C CYS A 159 -14.94 18.17 5.02
N LYS A 160 -14.06 18.96 4.42
CA LYS A 160 -14.16 20.40 4.27
C LYS A 160 -14.60 20.73 2.85
N LYS A 161 -14.57 22.02 2.49
CA LYS A 161 -15.07 22.51 1.21
C LYS A 161 -14.39 21.87 0.01
N ASN A 162 -13.07 21.70 0.05
CA ASN A 162 -12.29 21.20 -1.08
C ASN A 162 -11.49 19.95 -0.74
N SER A 163 -11.43 19.54 0.52
CA SER A 163 -10.57 18.45 1.00
C SER A 163 -11.31 17.52 1.95
N CYS A 164 -10.87 16.27 2.01
CA CYS A 164 -11.29 15.29 3.01
C CYS A 164 -10.07 14.67 3.67
N ARG A 165 -10.21 14.36 4.95
CA ARG A 165 -9.29 13.55 5.75
C ARG A 165 -10.04 12.29 6.20
N ILE A 166 -9.44 11.14 5.95
CA ILE A 166 -9.93 9.84 6.41
C ILE A 166 -8.82 9.23 7.27
N VAL A 167 -9.15 8.84 8.49
CA VAL A 167 -8.23 8.19 9.43
C VAL A 167 -8.84 6.87 9.83
N SER A 168 -8.02 5.83 9.91
CA SER A 168 -8.44 4.52 10.40
C SER A 168 -7.24 3.72 10.90
N SER A 169 -7.50 2.74 11.76
CA SER A 169 -6.46 1.93 12.40
C SER A 169 -6.59 0.46 12.03
N PHE A 170 -5.45 -0.22 11.96
CA PHE A 170 -5.35 -1.64 11.67
C PHE A 170 -4.30 -2.31 12.53
N ALA A 171 -4.49 -3.59 12.87
CA ALA A 171 -3.50 -4.36 13.63
C ALA A 171 -2.16 -4.55 12.88
N LYS A 172 -2.15 -4.45 11.54
CA LYS A 172 -0.97 -4.68 10.70
C LYS A 172 -0.87 -3.63 9.60
N LEU A 173 0.36 -3.26 9.27
CA LEU A 173 0.66 -2.35 8.16
C LEU A 173 0.14 -2.86 6.81
N GLY A 174 0.27 -4.16 6.53
CA GLY A 174 -0.21 -4.75 5.26
C GLY A 174 -1.72 -4.57 5.08
N ASP A 175 -2.49 -4.86 6.13
CA ASP A 175 -3.95 -4.68 6.13
C ASP A 175 -4.33 -3.22 5.90
N ALA A 176 -3.61 -2.27 6.52
CA ALA A 176 -3.82 -0.83 6.32
C ALA A 176 -3.52 -0.39 4.87
N GLN A 177 -2.44 -0.91 4.27
CA GLN A 177 -2.04 -0.60 2.90
C GLN A 177 -3.06 -1.11 1.88
N ASP A 178 -3.44 -2.38 2.01
CA ASP A 178 -4.41 -3.02 1.12
C ASP A 178 -5.77 -2.32 1.26
N TRP A 179 -6.21 -2.07 2.50
CA TRP A 179 -7.48 -1.38 2.75
C TRP A 179 -7.48 0.02 2.15
N GLY A 180 -6.41 0.80 2.33
CA GLY A 180 -6.33 2.17 1.80
C GLY A 180 -6.43 2.21 0.26
N LEU A 181 -5.80 1.26 -0.42
CA LEU A 181 -5.89 1.11 -1.88
C LEU A 181 -7.29 0.72 -2.35
N PHE A 182 -7.91 -0.27 -1.71
CA PHE A 182 -9.30 -0.67 -2.03
C PHE A 182 -10.29 0.44 -1.73
N TYR A 183 -10.13 1.13 -0.60
CA TYR A 183 -11.00 2.21 -0.18
C TYR A 183 -11.00 3.38 -1.17
N ILE A 184 -9.83 3.84 -1.60
CA ILE A 184 -9.72 4.90 -2.62
C ILE A 184 -10.38 4.47 -3.93
N THR A 185 -10.17 3.22 -4.34
CA THR A 185 -10.75 2.67 -5.57
C THR A 185 -12.28 2.59 -5.47
N ALA A 186 -12.81 2.14 -4.33
CA ALA A 186 -14.24 2.01 -4.08
C ALA A 186 -14.94 3.36 -3.90
N ALA A 187 -14.28 4.36 -3.30
CA ALA A 187 -14.80 5.72 -3.19
C ALA A 187 -14.96 6.37 -4.56
N GLY A 188 -14.07 6.05 -5.50
CA GLY A 188 -14.15 6.49 -6.89
C GLY A 188 -13.67 7.92 -7.13
N GLY A 189 -13.21 8.17 -8.37
CA GLY A 189 -12.66 9.45 -8.80
C GLY A 189 -13.67 10.61 -8.86
N ASN A 190 -14.97 10.30 -8.76
CA ASN A 190 -16.07 11.26 -8.68
C ASN A 190 -16.36 11.73 -7.25
N VAL A 191 -15.68 11.16 -6.25
CA VAL A 191 -15.79 11.60 -4.84
C VAL A 191 -14.46 12.16 -4.37
N LEU A 192 -13.37 11.42 -4.59
CA LEU A 192 -12.02 11.78 -4.17
C LEU A 192 -11.09 11.97 -5.38
N SER A 193 -10.15 12.90 -5.27
CA SER A 193 -9.10 13.17 -6.25
C SER A 193 -7.80 13.55 -5.55
N GLN A 194 -6.66 13.36 -6.21
CA GLN A 194 -5.34 13.72 -5.67
C GLN A 194 -5.09 13.17 -4.25
N THR A 195 -5.38 11.89 -4.07
CA THR A 195 -5.26 11.19 -2.78
C THR A 195 -3.80 10.99 -2.39
N GLN A 196 -3.48 11.29 -1.13
CA GLN A 196 -2.19 11.01 -0.50
C GLN A 196 -2.41 10.17 0.75
N MET A 197 -1.70 9.05 0.88
CA MET A 197 -1.78 8.15 2.03
C MET A 197 -0.50 8.25 2.86
N VAL A 198 -0.68 8.30 4.17
CA VAL A 198 0.41 8.23 5.15
C VAL A 198 0.12 7.11 6.14
N PHE A 199 1.10 6.24 6.37
CA PHE A 199 0.99 5.12 7.31
C PHE A 199 1.84 5.40 8.55
N VAL A 200 1.20 5.41 9.71
CA VAL A 200 1.79 5.78 10.99
C VAL A 200 1.80 4.54 11.91
N PRO A 201 2.95 3.89 12.10
CA PRO A 201 3.10 2.83 13.09
C PRO A 201 2.84 3.40 14.49
N GLN A 202 2.00 2.71 15.26
CA GLN A 202 1.68 3.06 16.63
C GLN A 202 2.55 2.24 17.61
N PRO A 203 2.73 2.72 18.86
CA PRO A 203 3.55 2.03 19.86
C PRO A 203 3.06 0.62 20.24
N ASP A 204 1.76 0.35 20.07
CA ASP A 204 1.13 -0.95 20.34
C ASP A 204 1.31 -1.97 19.20
N GLY A 205 1.99 -1.56 18.11
CA GLY A 205 2.19 -2.37 16.92
C GLY A 205 1.09 -2.24 15.87
N SER A 206 0.00 -1.52 16.17
CA SER A 206 -1.01 -1.16 15.17
C SER A 206 -0.46 -0.14 14.16
N THR A 207 -1.18 0.07 13.08
CA THR A 207 -0.86 1.06 12.05
C THR A 207 -2.10 1.89 11.78
N GLU A 208 -1.94 3.20 11.91
CA GLU A 208 -2.94 4.16 11.49
C GLU A 208 -2.67 4.56 10.03
N VAL A 209 -3.69 4.48 9.17
CA VAL A 209 -3.66 5.04 7.82
C VAL A 209 -4.42 6.37 7.82
N ARG A 210 -3.76 7.41 7.30
CA ARG A 210 -4.35 8.72 7.06
C ARG A 210 -4.37 9.00 5.57
N ILE A 211 -5.56 9.24 5.03
CA ILE A 211 -5.79 9.59 3.64
C ILE A 211 -6.22 11.04 3.58
N TYR A 212 -5.47 11.85 2.86
CA TYR A 212 -5.81 13.24 2.53
C TYR A 212 -6.14 13.31 1.06
N ALA A 213 -7.27 13.89 0.70
CA ALA A 213 -7.72 13.94 -0.68
C ALA A 213 -8.44 15.24 -0.97
N ASN A 214 -8.38 15.68 -2.22
CA ASN A 214 -9.26 16.73 -2.72
C ASN A 214 -10.63 16.14 -3.06
N ARG A 215 -11.69 16.88 -2.77
CA ARG A 215 -13.03 16.53 -3.22
C ARG A 215 -13.11 16.70 -4.73
N ALA A 216 -13.69 15.71 -5.40
CA ALA A 216 -13.97 15.84 -6.82
C ALA A 216 -14.95 17.02 -7.03
N LYS A 217 -14.69 17.83 -8.05
CA LYS A 217 -15.65 18.85 -8.47
C LYS A 217 -16.80 18.13 -9.19
N GLY A 218 -17.97 18.11 -8.56
CA GLY A 218 -19.22 17.67 -9.19
C GLY A 218 -19.64 18.58 -10.32
#